data_AF-A0A955B957-F1
#
_entry.id   AF-A0A955B957-F1
#
_cell.length_a   1.000
_cell.length_b   1.000
_cell.length_c   1.000
_cell.angle_alpha   90.00
_cell.angle_beta   90.00
_cell.angle_gamma   90.00
#
_symmetry.space_group_name_H-M   'P 1'
#
loop_
_entity.id
_entity.type
_entity.pdbx_description
1 polymer ?
#
loop_
_entity_poly.entity_id
_entity_poly.type
_entity_poly.pdbx_seq_one_letter_code
_entity_poly.pdbx_strand_id
1 'polypeptide(L)'
;MTNPKLLAVGLTLFGATVIDAAPLNRPCGPNSVPLLNLIIPQGAAGADFRPACRHHDACYAKCSGKSKQQCDCEFLHGMLKACECSRNPKRCRRRAKIMYRAVDRFGDAAYGY
;
A
#
# COMPACT_ATOMS: atom_id res chain seq x y z
N MET A 1 -24.34 7.80 -22.90
CA MET A 1 -24.71 8.29 -21.56
C MET A 1 -23.66 9.29 -21.11
N THR A 2 -24.13 10.45 -20.66
CA THR A 2 -23.37 11.70 -20.47
C THR A 2 -22.55 11.72 -19.18
N ASN A 3 -21.42 12.41 -19.30
CA ASN A 3 -20.49 12.88 -18.28
C ASN A 3 -21.14 13.92 -17.33
N PRO A 4 -20.84 13.96 -16.03
CA PRO A 4 -20.89 15.21 -15.28
C PRO A 4 -19.51 15.88 -15.30
N LYS A 5 -19.42 16.92 -16.13
CA LYS A 5 -18.39 17.96 -16.00
C LYS A 5 -18.53 18.60 -14.62
N LEU A 6 -17.56 18.41 -13.74
CA LEU A 6 -17.36 19.30 -12.61
C LEU A 6 -16.74 20.59 -13.14
N LEU A 7 -17.55 21.65 -13.16
CA LEU A 7 -17.11 23.01 -13.40
C LEU A 7 -16.13 23.44 -12.31
N ALA A 8 -14.98 23.95 -12.73
CA ALA A 8 -14.28 25.00 -12.01
C ALA A 8 -13.94 26.08 -13.03
N VAL A 9 -14.72 27.16 -13.01
CA VAL A 9 -14.37 28.42 -13.68
C VAL A 9 -13.21 29.01 -12.88
N GLY A 10 -12.01 28.98 -13.45
CA GLY A 10 -10.82 29.61 -12.91
C GLY A 10 -10.18 30.51 -13.95
N LEU A 11 -10.78 31.67 -14.20
CA LEU A 11 -10.07 32.76 -14.90
C LEU A 11 -9.18 33.46 -13.86
N THR A 12 -7.95 33.01 -13.71
CA THR A 12 -6.90 33.81 -13.07
C THR A 12 -5.65 33.76 -13.92
N LEU A 13 -5.32 34.91 -14.51
CA LEU A 13 -3.99 35.19 -15.03
C LEU A 13 -2.97 34.95 -13.90
N PHE A 14 -1.80 34.42 -14.25
CA PHE A 14 -0.76 33.92 -13.36
C PHE A 14 -1.06 32.51 -12.83
N GLY A 15 -0.55 31.53 -13.57
CA GLY A 15 -0.70 30.11 -13.29
C GLY A 15 -0.16 29.76 -11.91
N ALA A 16 -1.07 29.43 -10.99
CA ALA A 16 -0.74 28.58 -9.87
C ALA A 16 -0.33 27.22 -10.44
N THR A 17 0.95 26.89 -10.35
CA THR A 17 1.38 25.50 -10.48
C THR A 17 0.73 24.74 -9.35
N VAL A 18 -0.34 24.00 -9.65
CA VAL A 18 -0.74 22.89 -8.79
C VAL A 18 0.45 21.94 -8.78
N ILE A 19 1.20 21.96 -7.70
CA ILE A 19 2.16 20.89 -7.41
C ILE A 19 1.25 19.73 -7.05
N ASP A 20 0.77 19.03 -8.07
CA ASP A 20 0.13 17.74 -7.92
C ASP A 20 1.19 16.91 -7.21
N ALA A 21 1.03 16.72 -5.90
CA ALA A 21 1.87 15.83 -5.15
C ALA A 21 1.56 14.45 -5.70
N ALA A 22 2.26 14.07 -6.78
CA ALA A 22 2.19 12.75 -7.37
C ALA A 22 2.19 11.79 -6.19
N PRO A 23 1.16 10.95 -6.03
CA PRO A 23 1.02 10.13 -4.84
C PRO A 23 2.35 9.41 -4.67
N LEU A 24 3.06 9.72 -3.58
CA LEU A 24 4.30 9.03 -3.23
C LEU A 24 3.94 7.56 -3.38
N ASN A 25 4.48 6.86 -4.39
CA ASN A 25 4.05 5.50 -4.76
C ASN A 25 4.49 4.54 -3.65
N ARG A 26 3.76 4.58 -2.54
CA ARG A 26 4.07 4.02 -1.24
C ARG A 26 2.80 3.37 -0.70
N PRO A 27 2.34 2.27 -1.33
CA PRO A 27 1.12 1.58 -0.95
C PRO A 27 1.26 0.81 0.38
N CYS A 28 2.46 0.59 0.90
CA CYS A 28 2.57 -0.08 2.19
C CYS A 28 2.23 0.89 3.33
N GLY A 29 1.08 0.68 3.96
CA GLY A 29 0.60 1.48 5.09
C GLY A 29 -0.58 2.40 4.74
N PRO A 30 -1.19 3.05 5.74
CA PRO A 30 -2.37 3.88 5.52
C PRO A 30 -2.02 5.18 4.77
N ASN A 31 -2.77 5.47 3.70
CA ASN A 31 -2.66 6.74 2.97
C ASN A 31 -3.14 7.94 3.79
N SER A 32 -3.96 7.72 4.82
CA SER A 32 -4.52 8.75 5.70
C SER A 32 -3.55 9.26 6.77
N VAL A 33 -2.39 8.62 6.95
CA VAL A 33 -1.39 9.02 7.95
C VAL A 33 0.00 9.14 7.30
N PRO A 34 0.33 10.33 6.74
CA PRO A 34 1.56 10.52 5.94
C PRO A 34 2.85 10.11 6.66
N LEU A 35 2.92 10.34 7.98
CA LEU A 35 4.08 9.98 8.78
C LEU A 35 4.29 8.45 8.86
N LEU A 36 3.21 7.69 9.03
CA LEU A 36 3.30 6.22 9.06
C LEU A 36 3.69 5.69 7.68
N ASN A 37 3.13 6.25 6.61
CA ASN A 37 3.49 5.86 5.24
C ASN A 37 4.99 6.07 4.94
N LEU A 38 5.63 7.07 5.56
CA LEU A 38 7.07 7.31 5.39
C LEU A 38 7.94 6.26 6.10
N ILE A 39 7.53 5.78 7.27
CA ILE A 39 8.31 4.86 8.12
C ILE A 39 8.06 3.40 7.74
N ILE A 40 6.87 3.09 7.20
CA ILE A 40 6.54 1.74 6.75
C ILE A 40 7.39 1.39 5.51
N PRO A 41 8.18 0.31 5.57
CA PRO A 41 9.04 -0.09 4.46
C PRO A 41 8.22 -0.45 3.22
N GLN A 42 8.64 0.08 2.08
CA GLN A 42 8.07 -0.28 0.76
C GLN A 42 8.80 -1.48 0.12
N GLY A 43 9.79 -2.04 0.81
CA GLY A 43 10.67 -3.09 0.30
C GLY A 43 11.80 -3.41 1.27
N ALA A 44 12.60 -4.43 0.96
CA ALA A 44 13.71 -4.85 1.81
C ALA A 44 14.86 -5.48 0.99
N ALA A 45 16.10 -5.07 1.26
CA ALA A 45 17.30 -5.61 0.61
C ALA A 45 17.26 -5.59 -0.94
N GLY A 46 16.56 -4.63 -1.54
CA GLY A 46 16.38 -4.54 -3.00
C GLY A 46 15.12 -5.25 -3.53
N ALA A 47 14.39 -6.00 -2.70
CA ALA A 47 13.05 -6.48 -3.06
C ALA A 47 12.02 -5.35 -2.98
N ASP A 48 11.07 -5.37 -3.92
CA ASP A 48 9.90 -4.47 -3.94
C ASP A 48 8.69 -5.15 -3.29
N PHE A 49 8.16 -4.57 -2.20
CA PHE A 49 6.96 -5.08 -1.52
C PHE A 49 5.69 -4.37 -1.97
N ARG A 50 5.79 -3.31 -2.77
CA ARG A 50 4.63 -2.50 -3.20
C ARG A 50 3.54 -3.32 -3.91
N PRO A 51 3.86 -4.33 -4.75
CA PRO A 51 2.83 -5.22 -5.30
C PRO A 51 2.06 -6.00 -4.24
N ALA A 52 2.75 -6.52 -3.22
CA ALA A 52 2.12 -7.27 -2.13
C ALA A 52 1.23 -6.36 -1.26
N CYS A 53 1.67 -5.13 -1.00
CA CYS A 53 0.87 -4.15 -0.26
C CYS A 53 -0.42 -3.78 -0.99
N ARG A 54 -0.37 -3.48 -2.30
CA ARG A 54 -1.58 -3.21 -3.09
C ARG A 54 -2.55 -4.38 -3.10
N HIS A 55 -2.02 -5.61 -3.20
CA HIS A 55 -2.85 -6.82 -3.14
C HIS A 55 -3.51 -6.99 -1.76
N HIS A 56 -2.78 -6.70 -0.69
CA HIS A 56 -3.30 -6.74 0.69
C HIS A 56 -4.43 -5.73 0.89
N ASP A 57 -4.22 -4.48 0.47
CA ASP A 57 -5.23 -3.43 0.55
C ASP A 57 -6.51 -3.83 -0.22
N ALA A 58 -6.35 -4.33 -1.45
CA ALA A 58 -7.47 -4.82 -2.26
C ALA A 58 -8.18 -6.03 -1.62
N CYS A 59 -7.44 -6.92 -0.96
CA CYS A 59 -8.01 -8.06 -0.24
C CYS A 59 -8.80 -7.63 0.99
N TYR A 60 -8.40 -6.55 1.66
CA TYR A 60 -9.13 -6.00 2.79
C TYR A 60 -10.46 -5.32 2.41
N ALA A 61 -10.71 -5.04 1.14
CA ALA A 61 -11.99 -4.47 0.71
C ALA A 61 -13.17 -5.38 1.10
N LYS A 62 -14.29 -4.77 1.53
CA LYS A 62 -15.49 -5.47 2.02
C LYS A 62 -16.03 -6.57 1.09
N CYS A 63 -15.81 -6.43 -0.21
CA CYS A 63 -16.32 -7.34 -1.23
C CYS A 63 -15.33 -8.46 -1.62
N SER A 64 -14.20 -8.64 -0.92
CA SER A 64 -13.20 -9.65 -1.29
C SER A 64 -13.63 -11.09 -1.01
N GLY A 65 -14.54 -11.30 -0.06
CA GLY A 65 -14.98 -12.63 0.39
C GLY A 65 -13.90 -13.44 1.12
N LYS A 66 -12.74 -12.85 1.42
CA LYS A 66 -11.62 -13.48 2.14
C LYS A 66 -11.58 -13.01 3.58
N SER A 67 -11.21 -13.90 4.49
CA SER A 67 -10.94 -13.52 5.89
C SER A 67 -9.69 -12.65 5.98
N LYS A 68 -9.61 -11.83 7.03
CA LYS A 68 -8.40 -11.03 7.33
C LYS A 68 -7.14 -11.89 7.33
N GLN A 69 -7.20 -13.06 7.99
CA GLN A 69 -6.07 -13.99 8.05
C GLN A 69 -5.66 -14.50 6.66
N GLN A 70 -6.61 -14.78 5.76
CA GLN A 70 -6.29 -15.17 4.38
C GLN A 70 -5.57 -14.04 3.64
N CYS A 71 -6.04 -12.81 3.80
CA CYS A 71 -5.39 -11.63 3.23
C CYS A 71 -3.97 -11.42 3.78
N ASP A 72 -3.78 -11.55 5.10
CA ASP A 72 -2.47 -11.41 5.75
C ASP A 72 -1.49 -12.51 5.30
N CYS A 73 -1.97 -13.75 5.13
CA CYS A 73 -1.18 -14.86 4.59
C CYS A 73 -0.75 -14.61 3.14
N GLU A 74 -1.65 -14.14 2.28
CA GLU A 74 -1.33 -13.77 0.88
C GLU A 74 -0.33 -12.61 0.82
N PHE A 75 -0.49 -11.62 1.71
CA PHE A 75 0.45 -10.53 1.87
C PHE A 75 1.86 -11.01 2.23
N LEU A 76 1.98 -11.89 3.23
CA LEU A 76 3.27 -12.49 3.58
C LEU A 76 3.86 -13.26 2.40
N HIS A 77 3.06 -14.09 1.73
CA HIS A 77 3.52 -14.88 0.60
C HIS A 77 4.04 -13.98 -0.54
N GLY A 78 3.30 -12.92 -0.88
CA GLY A 78 3.73 -11.95 -1.90
C GLY A 78 5.08 -11.31 -1.57
N MET A 79 5.29 -10.90 -0.32
CA MET A 79 6.59 -10.36 0.12
C MET A 79 7.70 -11.42 0.12
N LEU A 80 7.42 -12.66 0.54
CA LEU A 80 8.39 -13.75 0.53
C LEU A 80 8.85 -14.08 -0.89
N LYS A 81 7.93 -14.09 -1.87
CA LYS A 81 8.24 -14.27 -3.28
C LYS A 81 9.15 -13.16 -3.79
N ALA A 82 8.86 -11.90 -3.45
CA ALA A 82 9.73 -10.77 -3.79
C ALA A 82 11.15 -10.91 -3.19
N CYS A 83 11.30 -11.63 -2.07
CA CYS A 83 12.60 -11.85 -1.44
C CYS A 83 13.51 -12.86 -2.16
N GLU A 84 12.99 -13.69 -3.08
CA GLU A 84 13.75 -14.73 -3.78
C GLU A 84 14.92 -14.15 -4.57
N CYS A 85 14.70 -13.02 -5.25
CA CYS A 85 15.72 -12.32 -6.04
C CYS A 85 16.38 -11.15 -5.28
N SER A 86 16.20 -11.04 -3.96
CA SER A 86 16.77 -9.93 -3.19
C SER A 86 18.26 -10.09 -2.92
N ARG A 87 18.98 -8.98 -2.72
CA ARG A 87 20.42 -9.00 -2.39
C ARG A 87 20.74 -9.69 -1.06
N ASN A 88 19.74 -9.81 -0.18
CA ASN A 88 19.88 -10.53 1.09
C ASN A 88 18.53 -11.17 1.46
N PRO A 89 18.26 -12.41 0.98
CA PRO A 89 16.98 -13.09 1.18
C PRO A 89 16.64 -13.30 2.65
N LYS A 90 17.63 -13.58 3.53
CA LYS A 90 17.38 -13.77 4.97
C LYS A 90 16.86 -12.48 5.62
N ARG A 91 17.50 -11.34 5.34
CA ARG A 91 17.08 -10.02 5.86
C ARG A 91 15.74 -9.59 5.26
N CYS A 92 15.52 -9.84 3.97
CA CYS A 92 14.26 -9.54 3.30
C CYS A 92 13.10 -10.32 3.94
N ARG A 93 13.23 -11.66 4.09
CA ARG A 93 12.20 -12.50 4.72
C ARG A 93 11.93 -12.11 6.17
N ARG A 94 12.96 -11.69 6.93
CA ARG A 94 12.77 -11.16 8.30
C ARG A 94 11.88 -9.92 8.29
N ARG A 95 12.12 -8.98 7.36
CA ARG A 95 11.28 -7.77 7.22
C ARG A 95 9.85 -8.12 6.81
N ALA A 96 9.67 -9.02 5.84
CA ALA A 96 8.35 -9.50 5.42
C ALA A 96 7.54 -10.07 6.61
N LYS A 97 8.16 -10.91 7.44
CA LYS A 97 7.52 -11.48 8.65
C LYS A 97 7.17 -10.41 9.70
N ILE A 98 8.00 -9.37 9.85
CA ILE A 98 7.68 -8.25 10.76
C ILE A 98 6.45 -7.50 10.26
N MET A 99 6.38 -7.21 8.95
CA MET A 99 5.23 -6.52 8.35
C MET A 99 3.96 -7.36 8.47
N TYR A 100 4.03 -8.67 8.21
CA TYR A 100 2.92 -9.60 8.46
C TYR A 100 2.42 -9.55 9.91
N ARG A 101 3.32 -9.66 10.90
CA ARG A 101 2.95 -9.60 12.32
C ARG A 101 2.31 -8.27 12.71
N ALA A 102 2.69 -7.18 12.05
CA ALA A 102 2.10 -5.87 12.30
C ALA A 102 0.64 -5.82 11.82
N VAL A 103 0.33 -6.30 10.61
CA VAL A 103 -1.05 -6.32 10.10
C VAL A 103 -1.91 -7.38 10.78
N ASP A 104 -1.31 -8.50 11.16
CA ASP A 104 -1.97 -9.55 11.95
C ASP A 104 -2.48 -8.98 13.28
N ARG A 105 -1.67 -8.15 13.96
CA ARG A 105 -2.00 -7.56 15.27
C ARG A 105 -2.79 -6.24 15.24
N PHE A 106 -2.61 -5.41 14.22
CA PHE A 106 -3.12 -4.03 14.21
C PHE A 106 -3.99 -3.70 12.99
N GLY A 107 -4.19 -4.66 12.07
CA GLY A 107 -4.90 -4.45 10.81
C GLY A 107 -6.42 -4.50 10.90
N ASP A 108 -7.01 -4.80 12.06
CA ASP A 108 -8.46 -5.03 12.20
C ASP A 108 -9.31 -3.83 11.79
N ALA A 109 -8.89 -2.61 12.18
CA ALA A 109 -9.61 -1.39 11.83
C ALA A 109 -9.62 -1.09 10.32
N ALA A 110 -8.69 -1.70 9.58
CA ALA A 110 -8.59 -1.57 8.13
C ALA A 110 -9.14 -2.80 7.41
N TYR A 111 -9.73 -3.79 8.07
CA TYR A 111 -10.32 -4.94 7.38
C TYR A 111 -11.81 -4.71 7.12
N GLY A 112 -12.25 -4.91 5.88
CA GLY A 112 -13.66 -4.79 5.47
C GLY A 112 -14.14 -3.37 5.15
N TYR A 113 -13.24 -2.48 4.74
CA TYR A 113 -13.57 -1.11 4.30
C TYR A 113 -14.08 -1.04 2.86
#